data_AF-A0A6L9FQ52-F1
#
_entry.id   AF-A0A6L9FQ52-F1
#
_cell.length_a   1.000
_cell.length_b   1.000
_cell.length_c   1.000
_cell.angle_alpha   90.00
_cell.angle_beta   90.00
_cell.angle_gamma   90.00
#
_symmetry.space_group_name_H-M   'P 1'
#
loop_
_entity.id
_entity.type
_entity.pdbx_description
1 polymer ?
#
loop_
_entity_poly.entity_id
_entity_poly.type
_entity_poly.pdbx_seq_one_letter_code
_entity_poly.pdbx_strand_id
1 'polypeptide(L)'
;MGSPRLRVQFETLFEHYDGKDCGVQLEEITDILFCTRRNARIVLNKMEEEGWIEWHPSPGRGKLSQLIFKRSRTDVSENLARRYLEEGKIGQALRVLDDDPAKLAQVVESYLGVQHQEGLQVVRLPYYRPLSMLNPYKQMRRSEQHIARQIFSGLTRLDESEQLQPDLAHSWEQISAIHWRFYIRPGVRFHNGHLLSVDVIKSNFETLKTTRLFDHIDTVDSPSEWVVDIHLSKPDHALPLMLAEACAKILLPESERAENFDQFPIGTGPYKVIQNDEKRLILQAFDSYFGFRPLLDRVEVWVIDEVHSSMIFPSLSSPIKPEGNAFSDEVDLDPGCTYLLLNRKNGAAADDSWASYLCNKLNTLNLFRQLPQDKIVELGVLPAHGLKPGWYHQTLADDNVLPPGVKKITIAYHGQHPMFPTLVKLIESTLRRDRLEVELIKYDLTVADTRDVDIWIKPMGIANHRDDALAGWLLDYSDIEALSKPEDFEYWSTLVDEWRAKAHTLFPAKALAKSLVEQMQIVPMFHCWLGVSKDQCGSLQNAKCNALGWFDFSQVWVKPELLGGQLDGKAKQETTNENG
;
A
#
# COMPACT_ATOMS: atom_id res chain seq x y z
N MET A 1 11.08 18.28 -26.64
CA MET A 1 10.23 18.41 -25.43
C MET A 1 10.44 19.75 -24.75
N GLY A 2 9.38 20.55 -24.66
CA GLY A 2 9.41 21.99 -24.32
C GLY A 2 9.74 22.28 -22.85
N SER A 3 10.73 23.15 -22.63
CA SER A 3 11.15 23.59 -21.28
C SER A 3 10.14 24.56 -20.62
N PRO A 4 10.20 24.80 -19.29
CA PRO A 4 9.39 25.82 -18.61
C PRO A 4 9.48 27.20 -19.26
N ARG A 5 10.67 27.54 -19.77
CA ARG A 5 10.90 28.79 -20.52
C ARG A 5 10.12 28.82 -21.84
N LEU A 6 10.00 27.69 -22.53
CA LEU A 6 9.24 27.60 -23.78
C LEU A 6 7.74 27.80 -23.53
N ARG A 7 7.22 27.27 -22.40
CA ARG A 7 5.83 27.53 -21.97
C ARG A 7 5.57 29.02 -21.77
N VAL A 8 6.40 29.71 -20.99
CA VAL A 8 6.21 31.15 -20.74
C VAL A 8 6.22 31.93 -22.05
N GLN A 9 7.11 31.57 -22.99
CA GLN A 9 7.15 32.17 -24.32
C GLN A 9 5.87 31.89 -25.12
N PHE A 10 5.30 30.69 -25.01
CA PHE A 10 4.04 30.34 -25.66
C PHE A 10 2.89 31.15 -25.06
N GLU A 11 2.78 31.21 -23.73
CA GLU A 11 1.77 31.98 -23.01
C GLU A 11 1.83 33.46 -23.36
N THR A 12 3.04 34.03 -23.46
CA THR A 12 3.25 35.42 -23.86
C THR A 12 2.68 35.69 -25.26
N LEU A 13 2.91 34.79 -26.21
CA LEU A 13 2.34 34.90 -27.56
C LEU A 13 0.83 34.67 -27.56
N PHE A 14 0.35 33.65 -26.84
CA PHE A 14 -1.06 33.29 -26.77
C PHE A 14 -1.91 34.42 -26.16
N GLU A 15 -1.44 35.04 -25.07
CA GLU A 15 -2.09 36.21 -24.45
C GLU A 15 -2.10 37.43 -25.38
N HIS A 16 -0.98 37.70 -26.06
CA HIS A 16 -0.87 38.84 -26.97
C HIS A 16 -1.87 38.74 -28.14
N TYR A 17 -2.04 37.53 -28.69
CA TYR A 17 -2.92 37.29 -29.84
C TYR A 17 -4.30 36.76 -29.45
N ASP A 18 -4.63 36.70 -28.15
CA ASP A 18 -5.93 36.20 -27.66
C ASP A 18 -6.25 34.78 -28.19
N GLY A 19 -5.22 33.96 -28.37
CA GLY A 19 -5.30 32.60 -28.91
C GLY A 19 -5.80 32.49 -30.36
N LYS A 20 -5.90 33.61 -31.10
CA LYS A 20 -6.42 33.62 -32.48
C LYS A 20 -5.31 33.43 -33.50
N ASP A 21 -5.58 32.61 -34.50
CA ASP A 21 -4.72 32.45 -35.67
C ASP A 21 -4.55 33.80 -36.38
N CYS A 22 -3.30 34.14 -36.70
CA CYS A 22 -3.00 35.48 -37.19
C CYS A 22 -1.87 35.49 -38.23
N GLY A 23 -1.91 36.51 -39.08
CA GLY A 23 -0.77 36.92 -39.89
C GLY A 23 0.11 37.87 -39.08
N VAL A 24 1.39 37.56 -38.93
CA VAL A 24 2.33 38.26 -38.05
C VAL A 24 3.68 38.51 -38.71
N GLN A 25 4.32 39.64 -38.40
CA GLN A 25 5.71 39.88 -38.80
C GLN A 25 6.69 39.29 -37.79
N LEU A 26 7.83 38.78 -38.27
CA LEU A 26 8.84 38.23 -37.37
C LEU A 26 9.41 39.29 -36.40
N GLU A 27 9.48 40.56 -36.82
CA GLU A 27 9.82 41.68 -35.94
C GLU A 27 8.86 41.82 -34.75
N GLU A 28 7.55 41.67 -34.95
CA GLU A 28 6.56 41.74 -33.87
C GLU A 28 6.77 40.61 -32.85
N ILE A 29 7.04 39.39 -33.30
CA ILE A 29 7.38 38.27 -32.41
C ILE A 29 8.65 38.56 -31.60
N THR A 30 9.66 39.19 -32.21
CA THR A 30 10.89 39.54 -31.48
C THR A 30 10.66 40.58 -30.39
N ASP A 31 9.76 41.54 -30.64
CA ASP A 31 9.40 42.56 -29.68
C ASP A 31 8.58 41.98 -28.52
N ILE A 32 7.59 41.13 -28.82
CA ILE A 32 6.76 40.46 -27.81
C ILE A 32 7.60 39.57 -26.89
N LEU A 33 8.51 38.78 -27.47
CA LEU A 33 9.34 37.84 -26.72
C LEU A 33 10.65 38.46 -26.18
N PHE A 34 10.88 39.75 -26.42
CA PHE A 34 12.11 40.48 -26.07
C PHE A 34 13.39 39.71 -26.46
N CYS A 35 13.49 39.26 -27.71
CA CYS A 35 14.60 38.43 -28.16
C CYS A 35 15.05 38.70 -29.60
N THR A 36 16.20 38.13 -30.01
CA THR A 36 16.70 38.31 -31.38
C THR A 36 15.89 37.50 -32.39
N ARG A 37 15.88 37.91 -33.68
CA ARG A 37 15.20 37.15 -34.76
C ARG A 37 15.63 35.70 -34.84
N ARG A 38 16.92 35.42 -34.60
CA ARG A 38 17.45 34.05 -34.57
C ARG A 38 16.79 33.26 -33.44
N ASN A 39 16.69 33.85 -32.26
CA ASN A 39 16.08 33.20 -31.10
C ASN A 39 14.56 33.01 -31.29
N ALA A 40 13.85 34.00 -31.81
CA ALA A 40 12.42 33.89 -32.11
C ALA A 40 12.13 32.70 -33.04
N ARG A 41 12.91 32.51 -34.11
CA ARG A 41 12.78 31.34 -34.99
C ARG A 41 13.03 30.01 -34.27
N ILE A 42 14.05 29.94 -33.41
CA ILE A 42 14.34 28.73 -32.62
C ILE A 42 13.16 28.42 -31.69
N VAL A 43 12.59 29.44 -31.05
CA VAL A 43 11.45 29.31 -30.15
C VAL A 43 10.21 28.81 -30.90
N LEU A 44 9.87 29.44 -32.03
CA LEU A 44 8.74 29.04 -32.86
C LEU A 44 8.88 27.60 -33.38
N ASN A 45 10.04 27.24 -33.91
CA ASN A 45 10.30 25.87 -34.36
C ASN A 45 10.17 24.86 -33.22
N LYS A 46 10.65 25.17 -32.02
CA LYS A 46 10.48 24.30 -30.85
C LYS A 46 9.01 24.17 -30.44
N MET A 47 8.23 25.24 -30.49
CA MET A 47 6.79 25.16 -30.21
C MET A 47 6.04 24.32 -31.25
N GLU A 48 6.47 24.39 -32.51
CA GLU A 48 5.94 23.58 -33.61
C GLU A 48 6.35 22.10 -33.48
N GLU A 49 7.59 21.80 -33.09
CA GLU A 49 8.05 20.44 -32.76
C GLU A 49 7.24 19.81 -31.61
N GLU A 50 6.79 20.62 -30.63
CA GLU A 50 5.87 20.18 -29.58
C GLU A 50 4.40 20.10 -30.03
N GLY A 51 4.08 20.55 -31.25
CA GLY A 51 2.71 20.61 -31.78
C GLY A 51 1.82 21.64 -31.08
N TRP A 52 2.39 22.67 -30.43
CA TRP A 52 1.63 23.73 -29.77
C TRP A 52 1.11 24.78 -30.75
N ILE A 53 1.89 25.01 -31.80
CA ILE A 53 1.58 25.93 -32.90
C ILE A 53 1.88 25.27 -34.24
N GLU A 54 1.41 25.87 -35.31
CA GLU A 54 1.86 25.62 -36.67
C GLU A 54 2.36 26.96 -37.25
N TRP A 55 3.57 26.97 -37.80
CA TRP A 55 4.29 28.19 -38.18
C TRP A 55 4.66 28.19 -39.67
N HIS A 56 4.08 29.13 -40.42
CA HIS A 56 4.30 29.26 -41.86
C HIS A 56 5.09 30.54 -42.17
N PRO A 57 6.42 30.48 -42.27
CA PRO A 57 7.23 31.66 -42.52
C PRO A 57 7.07 32.18 -43.95
N SER A 58 6.84 33.48 -44.12
CA SER A 58 6.81 34.14 -45.43
C SER A 58 8.03 35.07 -45.62
N PRO A 59 8.99 34.76 -46.51
CA PRO A 59 10.16 35.61 -46.74
C PRO A 59 9.82 36.86 -47.60
N GLY A 60 10.12 38.05 -47.08
CA GLY A 60 10.03 39.33 -47.79
C GLY A 60 9.66 40.50 -46.87
N ARG A 61 10.13 41.73 -47.15
CA ARG A 61 9.72 42.92 -46.37
C ARG A 61 8.21 43.14 -46.50
N GLY A 62 7.52 43.23 -45.35
CA GLY A 62 6.09 43.53 -45.28
C GLY A 62 5.15 42.35 -45.56
N LYS A 63 5.66 41.12 -45.77
CA LYS A 63 4.81 39.93 -45.86
C LYS A 63 4.57 39.34 -44.47
N LEU A 64 3.31 38.99 -44.20
CA LEU A 64 2.90 38.34 -42.95
C LEU A 64 3.21 36.84 -43.03
N SER A 65 3.86 36.31 -42.00
CA SER A 65 3.94 34.87 -41.74
C SER A 65 2.66 34.42 -41.02
N GLN A 66 2.25 33.16 -41.14
CA GLN A 66 1.08 32.68 -40.38
C GLN A 66 1.50 31.96 -39.11
N LEU A 67 0.87 32.34 -38.00
CA LEU A 67 0.94 31.66 -36.72
C LEU A 67 -0.44 31.09 -36.40
N ILE A 68 -0.52 29.77 -36.27
CA ILE A 68 -1.75 29.05 -35.96
C ILE A 68 -1.59 28.38 -34.60
N PHE A 69 -2.51 28.62 -33.67
CA PHE A 69 -2.46 27.98 -32.34
C PHE A 69 -3.18 26.63 -32.39
N LYS A 70 -2.47 25.54 -32.06
CA LYS A 70 -3.03 24.18 -32.05
C LYS A 70 -3.48 23.71 -30.67
N ARG A 71 -3.04 24.41 -29.62
CA ARG A 71 -3.27 24.08 -28.21
C ARG A 71 -3.64 25.33 -27.42
N SER A 72 -4.43 25.14 -26.37
CA SER A 72 -4.71 26.19 -25.40
C SER A 72 -3.57 26.35 -24.38
N ARG A 73 -3.57 27.47 -23.62
CA ARG A 73 -2.69 27.62 -22.44
C ARG A 73 -2.86 26.48 -21.44
N THR A 74 -4.12 26.07 -21.22
CA THR A 74 -4.47 24.97 -20.32
C THR A 74 -3.84 23.66 -20.81
N ASP A 75 -3.98 23.33 -22.10
CA ASP A 75 -3.46 22.08 -22.66
C ASP A 75 -1.93 21.99 -22.51
N VAL A 76 -1.21 23.08 -22.78
CA VAL A 76 0.25 23.12 -22.65
C VAL A 76 0.68 22.94 -21.20
N SER A 77 -0.04 23.58 -20.27
CA SER A 77 0.24 23.52 -18.83
C SER A 77 -0.05 22.14 -18.26
N GLU A 78 -1.18 21.52 -18.62
CA GLU A 78 -1.55 20.17 -18.20
C GLU A 78 -0.57 19.12 -18.74
N ASN A 79 -0.16 19.21 -20.01
CA ASN A 79 0.81 18.26 -20.57
C ASN A 79 2.18 18.36 -19.87
N LEU A 80 2.61 19.57 -19.54
CA LEU A 80 3.85 19.77 -18.78
C LEU A 80 3.69 19.27 -17.33
N ALA A 81 2.52 19.47 -16.72
CA ALA A 81 2.20 18.92 -15.40
C ALA A 81 2.27 17.39 -15.40
N ARG A 82 1.68 16.72 -16.40
CA ARG A 82 1.78 15.25 -16.56
C ARG A 82 3.23 14.78 -16.64
N ARG A 83 4.08 15.44 -17.42
CA ARG A 83 5.52 15.11 -17.47
C ARG A 83 6.18 15.27 -16.10
N TYR A 84 5.84 16.31 -15.36
CA TYR A 84 6.36 16.46 -14.00
C TYR A 84 5.84 15.38 -13.06
N LEU A 85 4.60 14.93 -13.19
CA LEU A 85 4.08 13.77 -12.46
C LEU A 85 4.84 12.48 -12.84
N GLU A 86 5.12 12.26 -14.12
CA GLU A 86 5.95 11.13 -14.62
C GLU A 86 7.37 11.15 -14.04
N GLU A 87 7.89 12.34 -13.73
CA GLU A 87 9.18 12.52 -13.08
C GLU A 87 9.12 12.55 -11.55
N GLY A 88 7.94 12.37 -10.94
CA GLY A 88 7.70 12.46 -9.50
C GLY A 88 7.84 13.89 -8.92
N LYS A 89 7.76 14.92 -9.75
CA LYS A 89 7.97 16.33 -9.41
C LYS A 89 6.66 17.10 -9.23
N ILE A 90 5.82 16.67 -8.29
CA ILE A 90 4.47 17.24 -8.07
C ILE A 90 4.49 18.74 -7.78
N GLY A 91 5.45 19.24 -6.98
CA GLY A 91 5.57 20.68 -6.74
C GLY A 91 5.85 21.49 -8.01
N GLN A 92 6.50 20.89 -9.02
CA GLN A 92 6.67 21.51 -10.32
C GLN A 92 5.41 21.38 -11.17
N ALA A 93 4.69 20.25 -11.07
CA ALA A 93 3.38 20.06 -11.69
C ALA A 93 2.36 21.11 -11.18
N LEU A 94 2.29 21.33 -9.86
CA LEU A 94 1.42 22.32 -9.23
C LEU A 94 1.75 23.74 -9.68
N ARG A 95 3.03 24.12 -9.68
CA ARG A 95 3.47 25.43 -10.19
C ARG A 95 3.11 25.64 -11.64
N VAL A 96 3.21 24.60 -12.48
CA VAL A 96 2.81 24.76 -13.87
C VAL A 96 1.31 24.83 -14.09
N LEU A 97 0.52 24.46 -13.08
CA LEU A 97 -0.92 24.63 -13.04
C LEU A 97 -1.33 25.90 -12.27
N ASP A 98 -0.42 26.88 -12.17
CA ASP A 98 -0.61 28.16 -11.49
C ASP A 98 -0.91 28.01 -9.99
N ASP A 99 -0.28 27.02 -9.36
CA ASP A 99 -0.45 26.65 -7.95
C ASP A 99 -1.91 26.32 -7.57
N ASP A 100 -2.70 25.86 -8.54
CA ASP A 100 -4.11 25.46 -8.38
C ASP A 100 -4.23 23.96 -8.05
N PRO A 101 -4.60 23.60 -6.80
CA PRO A 101 -4.73 22.21 -6.40
C PRO A 101 -5.85 21.46 -7.13
N ALA A 102 -6.91 22.14 -7.56
CA ALA A 102 -8.03 21.51 -8.25
C ALA A 102 -7.63 21.08 -9.67
N LYS A 103 -6.86 21.91 -10.39
CA LYS A 103 -6.29 21.52 -11.68
C LYS A 103 -5.30 20.37 -11.52
N LEU A 104 -4.47 20.40 -10.47
CA LEU A 104 -3.55 19.30 -10.19
C LEU A 104 -4.31 17.99 -9.95
N ALA A 105 -5.38 18.03 -9.15
CA ALA A 105 -6.24 16.87 -8.93
C ALA A 105 -6.80 16.33 -10.25
N GLN A 106 -7.33 17.19 -11.12
CA GLN A 106 -7.86 16.80 -12.43
C GLN A 106 -6.79 16.15 -13.34
N VAL A 107 -5.58 16.72 -13.38
CA VAL A 107 -4.48 16.14 -14.15
C VAL A 107 -4.04 14.80 -13.56
N VAL A 108 -3.95 14.70 -12.24
CA VAL A 108 -3.63 13.48 -11.50
C VAL A 108 -4.69 12.41 -11.77
N GLU A 109 -5.98 12.71 -11.70
CA GLU A 109 -7.07 11.79 -12.05
C GLU A 109 -6.95 11.26 -13.48
N SER A 110 -6.65 12.12 -14.46
CA SER A 110 -6.43 11.69 -15.85
C SER A 110 -5.15 10.85 -16.05
N TYR A 111 -4.21 10.96 -15.11
CA TYR A 111 -2.92 10.29 -15.14
C TYR A 111 -2.94 8.95 -14.38
N LEU A 112 -3.76 8.86 -13.34
CA LEU A 112 -3.97 7.68 -12.51
C LEU A 112 -5.03 6.75 -13.11
N GLY A 113 -5.18 5.57 -12.51
CA GLY A 113 -6.14 4.57 -12.95
C GLY A 113 -5.65 3.79 -14.17
N VAL A 114 -6.57 3.35 -15.01
CA VAL A 114 -6.29 2.46 -16.13
C VAL A 114 -5.89 3.23 -17.38
N GLN A 115 -4.75 2.86 -17.97
CA GLN A 115 -4.33 3.35 -19.28
C GLN A 115 -3.91 2.21 -20.21
N HIS A 116 -4.15 2.39 -21.50
CA HIS A 116 -3.56 1.57 -22.55
C HIS A 116 -2.28 2.25 -23.03
N GLN A 117 -1.11 1.73 -22.65
CA GLN A 117 0.17 2.26 -23.09
C GLN A 117 0.87 1.22 -23.96
N GLU A 118 1.15 1.57 -25.22
CA GLU A 118 1.83 0.67 -26.18
C GLU A 118 1.13 -0.70 -26.34
N GLY A 119 -0.19 -0.73 -26.15
CA GLY A 119 -1.00 -1.96 -26.20
C GLY A 119 -1.06 -2.76 -24.89
N LEU A 120 -0.40 -2.28 -23.82
CA LEU A 120 -0.45 -2.89 -22.48
C LEU A 120 -1.55 -2.24 -21.62
N GLN A 121 -2.25 -3.05 -20.82
CA GLN A 121 -3.12 -2.57 -19.75
C GLN A 121 -2.29 -2.23 -18.52
N VAL A 122 -2.22 -0.92 -18.21
CA VAL A 122 -1.45 -0.38 -17.09
C VAL A 122 -2.40 0.23 -16.06
N VAL A 123 -2.21 -0.10 -14.79
CA VAL A 123 -2.88 0.58 -13.67
C VAL A 123 -1.87 1.42 -12.90
N ARG A 124 -2.18 2.70 -12.69
CA ARG A 124 -1.38 3.62 -11.87
C ARG A 124 -2.08 3.94 -10.56
N LEU A 125 -1.44 3.59 -9.46
CA LEU A 125 -1.91 3.79 -8.11
C LEU A 125 -1.02 4.79 -7.39
N PRO A 126 -1.58 5.80 -6.73
CA PRO A 126 -0.81 6.72 -5.92
C PRO A 126 -0.57 6.15 -4.52
N TYR A 127 0.55 6.51 -3.92
CA TYR A 127 0.87 6.12 -2.56
C TYR A 127 1.77 7.18 -1.90
N TYR A 128 1.67 7.35 -0.59
CA TYR A 128 2.28 8.49 0.11
C TYR A 128 3.79 8.34 0.40
N ARG A 129 4.38 7.17 0.12
CA ARG A 129 5.80 6.88 0.41
C ARG A 129 6.39 5.79 -0.51
N PRO A 130 7.73 5.66 -0.59
CA PRO A 130 8.36 4.51 -1.26
C PRO A 130 8.07 3.17 -0.56
N LEU A 131 8.09 2.08 -1.34
CA LEU A 131 7.88 0.69 -0.90
C LEU A 131 9.18 -0.13 -1.08
N SER A 132 10.16 0.13 -0.21
CA SER A 132 11.56 -0.33 -0.39
C SER A 132 11.90 -1.68 0.23
N MET A 133 11.06 -2.25 1.10
CA MET A 133 11.33 -3.50 1.82
C MET A 133 10.35 -4.60 1.40
N LEU A 134 10.63 -5.26 0.28
CA LEU A 134 9.77 -6.29 -0.31
C LEU A 134 10.21 -7.72 0.03
N ASN A 135 11.15 -7.89 0.95
CA ASN A 135 11.67 -9.20 1.37
C ASN A 135 10.80 -9.83 2.47
N PRO A 136 10.13 -10.98 2.21
CA PRO A 136 9.23 -11.59 3.18
C PRO A 136 9.90 -12.12 4.45
N TYR A 137 11.22 -12.30 4.46
CA TYR A 137 11.98 -12.73 5.65
C TYR A 137 12.37 -11.57 6.56
N LYS A 138 11.98 -10.33 6.21
CA LYS A 138 12.22 -9.13 7.01
C LYS A 138 10.90 -8.51 7.44
N GLN A 139 10.94 -7.63 8.44
CA GLN A 139 9.77 -6.91 8.89
C GLN A 139 9.21 -6.03 7.76
N MET A 140 7.98 -6.32 7.35
CA MET A 140 7.24 -5.60 6.32
C MET A 140 6.04 -4.88 6.94
N ARG A 141 5.69 -3.71 6.40
CA ARG A 141 4.41 -3.07 6.72
C ARG A 141 3.32 -3.69 5.86
N ARG A 142 2.05 -3.41 6.18
CA ARG A 142 0.89 -3.98 5.48
C ARG A 142 0.93 -3.84 3.94
N SER A 143 1.45 -2.73 3.44
CA SER A 143 1.52 -2.47 1.99
C SER A 143 2.61 -3.30 1.33
N GLU A 144 3.78 -3.43 1.94
CA GLU A 144 4.83 -4.35 1.50
C GLU A 144 4.39 -5.80 1.58
N GLN A 145 3.64 -6.20 2.62
CA GLN A 145 3.03 -7.53 2.68
C GLN A 145 2.09 -7.79 1.49
N HIS A 146 1.29 -6.78 1.09
CA HIS A 146 0.43 -6.90 -0.08
C HIS A 146 1.26 -7.10 -1.37
N ILE A 147 2.28 -6.26 -1.58
CA ILE A 147 3.16 -6.37 -2.75
C ILE A 147 3.92 -7.71 -2.76
N ALA A 148 4.42 -8.17 -1.61
CA ALA A 148 5.12 -9.45 -1.50
C ALA A 148 4.24 -10.64 -1.92
N ARG A 149 2.93 -10.61 -1.62
CA ARG A 149 1.97 -11.64 -2.08
C ARG A 149 1.79 -11.67 -3.61
N GLN A 150 2.09 -10.57 -4.29
CA GLN A 150 2.07 -10.50 -5.76
C GLN A 150 3.38 -10.98 -6.39
N ILE A 151 4.48 -10.95 -5.64
CA ILE A 151 5.82 -11.30 -6.13
C ILE A 151 6.17 -12.76 -5.83
N PHE A 152 5.74 -13.29 -4.70
CA PHE A 152 6.14 -14.60 -4.22
C PHE A 152 4.95 -15.54 -4.03
N SER A 153 5.19 -16.83 -4.26
CA SER A 153 4.27 -17.92 -3.92
C SER A 153 4.79 -18.70 -2.71
N GLY A 154 3.86 -19.27 -1.94
CA GLY A 154 4.13 -20.19 -0.83
C GLY A 154 3.71 -21.62 -1.19
N LEU A 155 3.81 -22.57 -0.25
CA LEU A 155 3.21 -23.90 -0.48
C LEU A 155 1.69 -23.80 -0.57
N THR A 156 1.09 -22.95 0.26
CA THR A 156 -0.33 -22.64 0.32
C THR A 156 -0.56 -21.13 0.30
N ARG A 157 -1.82 -20.72 0.10
CA ARG A 157 -2.22 -19.30 0.14
C ARG A 157 -3.66 -19.16 0.64
N LEU A 158 -4.04 -17.96 1.03
CA LEU A 158 -5.45 -17.60 1.22
C LEU A 158 -5.98 -16.93 -0.06
N ASP A 159 -7.23 -17.20 -0.41
CA ASP A 159 -7.95 -16.43 -1.44
C ASP A 159 -8.63 -15.18 -0.86
N GLU A 160 -9.34 -14.44 -1.71
CA GLU A 160 -10.08 -13.23 -1.34
C GLU A 160 -11.23 -13.48 -0.34
N SER A 161 -11.67 -14.74 -0.21
CA SER A 161 -12.64 -15.19 0.79
C SER A 161 -11.97 -15.76 2.04
N GLU A 162 -10.65 -15.58 2.15
CA GLU A 162 -9.81 -16.04 3.25
C GLU A 162 -9.89 -17.54 3.51
N GLN A 163 -10.15 -18.29 2.42
CA GLN A 163 -10.13 -19.73 2.41
C GLN A 163 -8.76 -20.22 2.00
N LEU A 164 -8.32 -21.31 2.63
CA LEU A 164 -7.05 -21.94 2.33
C LEU A 164 -7.10 -22.59 0.94
N GLN A 165 -6.16 -22.22 0.09
CA GLN A 165 -6.03 -22.70 -1.27
C GLN A 165 -4.64 -23.26 -1.57
N PRO A 166 -4.55 -24.17 -2.56
CA PRO A 166 -3.28 -24.55 -3.18
C PRO A 166 -2.54 -23.35 -3.80
N ASP A 167 -1.21 -23.41 -3.72
CA ASP A 167 -0.30 -22.46 -4.37
C ASP A 167 0.82 -23.25 -5.07
N LEU A 168 2.08 -23.22 -4.63
CA LEU A 168 3.16 -24.07 -5.17
C LEU A 168 2.89 -25.55 -4.93
N ALA A 169 2.31 -25.89 -3.77
CA ALA A 169 1.74 -27.22 -3.56
C ALA A 169 0.34 -27.25 -4.16
N HIS A 170 0.10 -28.15 -5.12
CA HIS A 170 -1.22 -28.31 -5.73
C HIS A 170 -2.15 -29.19 -4.89
N SER A 171 -1.61 -29.94 -3.93
CA SER A 171 -2.34 -30.75 -2.95
C SER A 171 -1.43 -31.05 -1.76
N TRP A 172 -2.03 -31.40 -0.62
CA TRP A 172 -1.31 -31.85 0.57
C TRP A 172 -2.21 -32.77 1.39
N GLU A 173 -1.59 -33.57 2.26
CA GLU A 173 -2.30 -34.46 3.17
C GLU A 173 -1.59 -34.55 4.53
N GLN A 174 -2.38 -34.76 5.56
CA GLN A 174 -1.89 -35.02 6.90
C GLN A 174 -1.65 -36.52 7.06
N ILE A 175 -0.38 -36.95 7.12
CA ILE A 175 -0.02 -38.36 7.35
C ILE A 175 -0.17 -38.68 8.85
N SER A 176 0.21 -37.74 9.71
CA SER A 176 -0.04 -37.80 11.16
C SER A 176 -0.09 -36.39 11.76
N ALA A 177 -0.32 -36.28 13.07
CA ALA A 177 -0.30 -34.99 13.78
C ALA A 177 1.02 -34.21 13.62
N ILE A 178 2.12 -34.92 13.34
CA ILE A 178 3.48 -34.39 13.24
C ILE A 178 4.13 -34.63 11.86
N HIS A 179 3.36 -35.03 10.85
CA HIS A 179 3.88 -35.33 9.52
C HIS A 179 2.89 -34.90 8.45
N TRP A 180 3.31 -33.94 7.62
CA TRP A 180 2.56 -33.44 6.48
C TRP A 180 3.30 -33.72 5.19
N ARG A 181 2.55 -34.08 4.15
CA ARG A 181 3.07 -34.26 2.79
C ARG A 181 2.46 -33.23 1.86
N PHE A 182 3.30 -32.56 1.08
CA PHE A 182 2.93 -31.58 0.07
C PHE A 182 3.37 -32.04 -1.32
N TYR A 183 2.47 -31.93 -2.29
CA TYR A 183 2.69 -32.28 -3.69
C TYR A 183 2.92 -31.01 -4.51
N ILE A 184 4.14 -30.84 -5.02
CA ILE A 184 4.64 -29.62 -5.65
C ILE A 184 4.35 -29.62 -7.14
N ARG A 185 4.03 -28.45 -7.70
CA ARG A 185 3.86 -28.28 -9.15
C ARG A 185 5.20 -28.48 -9.88
N PRO A 186 5.27 -29.35 -10.89
CA PRO A 186 6.47 -29.47 -11.72
C PRO A 186 6.64 -28.25 -12.64
N GLY A 187 7.89 -27.91 -12.95
CA GLY A 187 8.20 -26.90 -13.98
C GLY A 187 7.95 -25.44 -13.59
N VAL A 188 7.71 -25.15 -12.30
CA VAL A 188 7.60 -23.77 -11.81
C VAL A 188 8.92 -23.01 -12.03
N ARG A 189 8.83 -21.75 -12.45
CA ARG A 189 9.98 -20.88 -12.69
C ARG A 189 9.96 -19.66 -11.78
N PHE A 190 11.14 -19.25 -11.35
CA PHE A 190 11.37 -17.91 -10.81
C PHE A 190 11.30 -16.86 -11.91
N HIS A 191 11.14 -15.58 -11.54
CA HIS A 191 11.07 -14.47 -12.50
C HIS A 191 12.32 -14.32 -13.37
N ASN A 192 13.47 -14.83 -12.93
CA ASN A 192 14.72 -14.87 -13.70
C ASN A 192 14.82 -16.07 -14.66
N GLY A 193 13.80 -16.94 -14.71
CA GLY A 193 13.73 -18.11 -15.57
C GLY A 193 14.31 -19.40 -14.97
N HIS A 194 14.99 -19.35 -13.82
CA HIS A 194 15.48 -20.55 -13.12
C HIS A 194 14.31 -21.43 -12.68
N LEU A 195 14.50 -22.75 -12.74
CA LEU A 195 13.50 -23.71 -12.26
C LEU A 195 13.50 -23.74 -10.73
N LEU A 196 12.30 -23.80 -10.14
CA LEU A 196 12.14 -24.10 -8.72
C LEU A 196 12.41 -25.59 -8.50
N SER A 197 13.48 -25.89 -7.77
CA SER A 197 13.78 -27.26 -7.31
C SER A 197 13.25 -27.49 -5.90
N VAL A 198 13.07 -28.76 -5.53
CA VAL A 198 12.68 -29.13 -4.17
C VAL A 198 13.75 -28.75 -3.14
N ASP A 199 15.04 -28.76 -3.52
CA ASP A 199 16.12 -28.34 -2.63
C ASP A 199 16.03 -26.86 -2.22
N VAL A 200 15.56 -25.99 -3.13
CA VAL A 200 15.29 -24.58 -2.80
C VAL A 200 14.18 -24.49 -1.75
N ILE A 201 13.10 -25.27 -1.90
CA ILE A 201 12.01 -25.33 -0.91
C ILE A 201 12.58 -25.76 0.44
N LYS A 202 13.31 -26.88 0.50
CA LYS A 202 13.94 -27.38 1.73
C LYS A 202 14.80 -26.31 2.42
N SER A 203 15.67 -25.64 1.66
CA SER A 203 16.53 -24.57 2.19
C SER A 203 15.75 -23.38 2.76
N ASN A 204 14.60 -23.02 2.16
CA ASN A 204 13.73 -21.96 2.69
C ASN A 204 13.13 -22.40 4.03
N PHE A 205 12.71 -23.67 4.14
CA PHE A 205 12.18 -24.21 5.39
C PHE A 205 13.22 -24.29 6.52
N GLU A 206 14.49 -24.56 6.21
CA GLU A 206 15.57 -24.45 7.21
C GLU A 206 15.70 -23.01 7.76
N THR A 207 15.43 -22.00 6.93
CA THR A 207 15.38 -20.60 7.40
C THR A 207 14.13 -20.36 8.26
N LEU A 208 12.96 -20.89 7.86
CA LEU A 208 11.72 -20.75 8.62
C LEU A 208 11.80 -21.31 10.03
N LYS A 209 12.56 -22.40 10.26
CA LYS A 209 12.80 -22.96 11.61
C LYS A 209 13.38 -21.97 12.60
N THR A 210 13.97 -20.87 12.13
CA THR A 210 14.53 -19.84 13.00
C THR A 210 13.47 -18.87 13.55
N THR A 211 12.26 -18.88 12.99
CA THR A 211 11.14 -18.05 13.47
C THR A 211 10.31 -18.82 14.50
N ARG A 212 9.76 -18.12 15.50
CA ARG A 212 8.91 -18.78 16.53
C ARG A 212 7.67 -19.43 15.96
N LEU A 213 7.17 -18.91 14.83
CA LEU A 213 5.99 -19.48 14.20
C LEU A 213 6.25 -20.90 13.67
N PHE A 214 7.49 -21.23 13.30
CA PHE A 214 7.85 -22.49 12.64
C PHE A 214 9.02 -23.24 13.32
N ASP A 215 9.41 -22.87 14.54
CA ASP A 215 10.51 -23.51 15.27
C ASP A 215 10.22 -24.98 15.66
N HIS A 216 8.96 -25.40 15.56
CA HIS A 216 8.52 -26.78 15.73
C HIS A 216 8.69 -27.64 14.47
N ILE A 217 9.15 -27.08 13.34
CA ILE A 217 9.54 -27.87 12.17
C ILE A 217 10.89 -28.56 12.48
N ASP A 218 10.87 -29.89 12.54
CA ASP A 218 12.04 -30.70 12.86
C ASP A 218 12.89 -30.96 11.62
N THR A 219 12.31 -31.61 10.61
CA THR A 219 13.00 -31.99 9.37
C THR A 219 12.10 -31.78 8.15
N VAL A 220 12.72 -31.49 7.01
CA VAL A 220 12.03 -31.38 5.72
C VAL A 220 12.76 -32.26 4.71
N ASP A 221 12.06 -33.27 4.21
CA ASP A 221 12.59 -34.29 3.30
C ASP A 221 11.83 -34.31 1.97
N SER A 222 12.39 -35.02 1.00
CA SER A 222 11.77 -35.20 -0.32
C SER A 222 11.84 -36.67 -0.72
N PRO A 223 10.79 -37.46 -0.47
CA PRO A 223 10.81 -38.89 -0.77
C PRO A 223 10.76 -39.20 -2.27
N SER A 224 10.39 -38.21 -3.10
CA SER A 224 10.30 -38.31 -4.55
C SER A 224 10.41 -36.92 -5.17
N GLU A 225 10.73 -36.85 -6.46
CA GLU A 225 10.60 -35.63 -7.26
C GLU A 225 9.20 -35.03 -7.05
N TRP A 226 9.14 -33.73 -6.76
CA TRP A 226 7.91 -32.98 -6.50
C TRP A 226 7.12 -33.36 -5.25
N VAL A 227 7.72 -34.08 -4.31
CA VAL A 227 7.11 -34.34 -2.99
C VAL A 227 7.97 -33.70 -1.91
N VAL A 228 7.33 -32.99 -0.98
CA VAL A 228 7.96 -32.42 0.21
C VAL A 228 7.25 -32.95 1.44
N ASP A 229 7.98 -33.64 2.30
CA ASP A 229 7.51 -34.09 3.60
C ASP A 229 8.05 -33.15 4.68
N ILE A 230 7.17 -32.66 5.54
CA ILE A 230 7.51 -31.82 6.69
C ILE A 230 7.20 -32.61 7.96
N HIS A 231 8.23 -32.83 8.76
CA HIS A 231 8.14 -33.47 10.07
C HIS A 231 8.23 -32.43 11.19
N LEU A 232 7.41 -32.60 12.21
CA LEU A 232 7.26 -31.65 13.31
C LEU A 232 7.68 -32.26 14.64
N SER A 233 8.22 -31.45 15.54
CA SER A 233 8.53 -31.86 16.92
C SER A 233 7.31 -31.83 17.84
N LYS A 234 6.26 -31.09 17.44
CA LYS A 234 4.97 -30.98 18.14
C LYS A 234 3.81 -31.09 17.15
N PRO A 235 2.65 -31.63 17.56
CA PRO A 235 1.44 -31.64 16.74
C PRO A 235 1.03 -30.25 16.21
N ASP A 236 0.80 -30.14 14.91
CA ASP A 236 0.25 -28.93 14.29
C ASP A 236 -0.73 -29.29 13.16
N HIS A 237 -2.03 -29.25 13.49
CA HIS A 237 -3.10 -29.46 12.53
C HIS A 237 -3.38 -28.23 11.65
N ALA A 238 -2.82 -27.07 11.99
CA ALA A 238 -2.99 -25.80 11.28
C ALA A 238 -1.79 -25.45 10.39
N LEU A 239 -0.77 -26.33 10.28
CA LEU A 239 0.44 -26.06 9.50
C LEU A 239 0.14 -25.55 8.07
N PRO A 240 -0.72 -26.18 7.26
CA PRO A 240 -1.02 -25.68 5.91
C PRO A 240 -1.59 -24.26 5.91
N LEU A 241 -2.33 -23.86 6.95
CA LEU A 241 -2.87 -22.52 7.11
C LEU A 241 -1.76 -21.52 7.46
N MET A 242 -0.86 -21.87 8.39
CA MET A 242 0.28 -21.02 8.76
C MET A 242 1.25 -20.82 7.59
N LEU A 243 1.40 -21.81 6.72
CA LEU A 243 2.23 -21.71 5.50
C LEU A 243 1.68 -20.73 4.44
N ALA A 244 0.47 -20.18 4.64
CA ALA A 244 -0.06 -19.11 3.81
C ALA A 244 0.48 -17.72 4.19
N GLU A 245 1.12 -17.59 5.36
CA GLU A 245 1.72 -16.34 5.85
C GLU A 245 2.79 -15.78 4.90
N ALA A 246 3.02 -14.46 4.99
CA ALA A 246 3.99 -13.79 4.13
C ALA A 246 5.42 -14.28 4.41
N CYS A 247 5.79 -14.51 5.66
CA CYS A 247 7.10 -15.06 6.02
C CYS A 247 7.36 -16.45 5.42
N ALA A 248 6.31 -17.25 5.16
CA ALA A 248 6.40 -18.61 4.63
C ALA A 248 6.53 -18.70 3.09
N LYS A 249 6.73 -17.57 2.41
CA LYS A 249 6.94 -17.55 0.95
C LYS A 249 8.29 -18.16 0.56
N ILE A 250 8.34 -18.75 -0.63
CA ILE A 250 9.55 -19.38 -1.16
C ILE A 250 10.36 -18.35 -1.95
N LEU A 251 11.56 -18.07 -1.48
CA LEU A 251 12.53 -17.13 -2.06
C LEU A 251 13.63 -17.92 -2.79
N LEU A 252 14.36 -17.22 -3.68
CA LEU A 252 15.64 -17.72 -4.18
C LEU A 252 16.60 -18.05 -3.02
N PRO A 253 17.53 -19.00 -3.19
CA PRO A 253 18.63 -19.22 -2.24
C PRO A 253 19.42 -17.94 -1.98
N GLU A 254 19.87 -17.72 -0.75
CA GLU A 254 20.60 -16.51 -0.37
C GLU A 254 21.83 -16.26 -1.24
N SER A 255 22.55 -17.31 -1.63
CA SER A 255 23.72 -17.25 -2.52
C SER A 255 23.40 -16.78 -3.95
N GLU A 256 22.14 -16.82 -4.36
CA GLU A 256 21.67 -16.37 -5.68
C GLU A 256 20.97 -15.00 -5.63
N ARG A 257 20.81 -14.42 -4.44
CA ARG A 257 20.18 -13.10 -4.27
C ARG A 257 21.17 -12.00 -4.61
N ALA A 258 20.70 -10.98 -5.34
CA ALA A 258 21.46 -9.76 -5.53
C ALA A 258 21.52 -8.93 -4.24
N GLU A 259 22.49 -8.03 -4.11
CA GLU A 259 22.62 -7.15 -2.93
C GLU A 259 21.36 -6.29 -2.69
N ASN A 260 20.67 -5.91 -3.76
CA ASN A 260 19.44 -5.12 -3.73
C ASN A 260 18.16 -5.97 -3.68
N PHE A 261 18.23 -7.24 -3.28
CA PHE A 261 17.09 -8.17 -3.26
C PHE A 261 15.89 -7.65 -2.46
N ASP A 262 16.13 -6.86 -1.41
CA ASP A 262 15.03 -6.27 -0.62
C ASP A 262 14.15 -5.32 -1.46
N GLN A 263 14.74 -4.63 -2.44
CA GLN A 263 14.03 -3.69 -3.33
C GLN A 263 13.61 -4.33 -4.65
N PHE A 264 14.42 -5.25 -5.17
CA PHE A 264 14.22 -5.96 -6.44
C PHE A 264 14.20 -7.49 -6.22
N PRO A 265 13.24 -7.99 -5.43
CA PRO A 265 13.14 -9.42 -5.19
C PRO A 265 12.78 -10.19 -6.45
N ILE A 266 13.31 -11.42 -6.53
CA ILE A 266 12.90 -12.43 -7.51
C ILE A 266 12.08 -13.50 -6.79
N GLY A 267 10.85 -13.70 -7.24
CA GLY A 267 9.95 -14.72 -6.73
C GLY A 267 9.40 -15.62 -7.83
N THR A 268 8.33 -16.32 -7.51
CA THR A 268 7.58 -17.24 -8.39
C THR A 268 6.13 -16.80 -8.61
N GLY A 269 5.76 -15.64 -8.06
CA GLY A 269 4.40 -15.11 -8.07
C GLY A 269 4.00 -14.44 -9.40
N PRO A 270 2.75 -13.96 -9.49
CA PRO A 270 2.15 -13.43 -10.71
C PRO A 270 2.83 -12.20 -11.31
N TYR A 271 3.51 -11.39 -10.49
CA TYR A 271 4.16 -10.16 -10.91
C TYR A 271 5.65 -10.15 -10.54
N LYS A 272 6.49 -9.56 -11.39
CA LYS A 272 7.90 -9.29 -11.11
C LYS A 272 8.16 -7.79 -10.95
N VAL A 273 9.12 -7.42 -10.12
CA VAL A 273 9.55 -6.02 -9.98
C VAL A 273 10.47 -5.65 -11.14
N ILE A 274 10.12 -4.60 -11.89
CA ILE A 274 10.98 -4.06 -12.95
C ILE A 274 11.58 -2.69 -12.60
N GLN A 275 10.99 -1.99 -11.63
CA GLN A 275 11.52 -0.74 -11.09
C GLN A 275 11.05 -0.57 -9.63
N ASN A 276 11.94 -0.13 -8.75
CA ASN A 276 11.60 0.28 -7.40
C ASN A 276 12.59 1.36 -6.96
N ASP A 277 12.13 2.60 -6.85
CA ASP A 277 12.92 3.75 -6.41
C ASP A 277 12.07 4.68 -5.53
N GLU A 278 12.63 5.83 -5.15
CA GLU A 278 11.95 6.81 -4.29
C GLU A 278 10.68 7.41 -4.89
N LYS A 279 10.44 7.21 -6.19
CA LYS A 279 9.33 7.82 -6.93
C LYS A 279 8.29 6.81 -7.38
N ARG A 280 8.71 5.58 -7.68
CA ARG A 280 7.78 4.57 -8.19
C ARG A 280 8.24 3.13 -7.95
N LEU A 281 7.26 2.27 -7.72
CA LEU A 281 7.35 0.83 -7.84
C LEU A 281 6.59 0.39 -9.10
N ILE A 282 7.21 -0.40 -9.97
CA ILE A 282 6.58 -0.94 -11.17
C ILE A 282 6.65 -2.47 -11.14
N LEU A 283 5.47 -3.08 -11.18
CA LEU A 283 5.24 -4.50 -11.28
C LEU A 283 4.81 -4.87 -12.70
N GLN A 284 5.44 -5.88 -13.29
CA GLN A 284 5.08 -6.41 -14.60
C GLN A 284 4.54 -7.82 -14.47
N ALA A 285 3.46 -8.14 -15.19
CA ALA A 285 2.93 -9.50 -15.23
C ALA A 285 4.01 -10.51 -15.66
N PHE A 286 4.06 -11.65 -14.99
CA PHE A 286 5.00 -12.71 -15.30
C PHE A 286 4.35 -13.73 -16.24
N ASP A 287 4.68 -13.66 -17.53
CA ASP A 287 4.07 -14.51 -18.57
C ASP A 287 4.30 -16.02 -18.35
N SER A 288 5.36 -16.40 -17.63
CA SER A 288 5.66 -17.79 -17.27
C SER A 288 5.15 -18.19 -15.88
N TYR A 289 4.23 -17.41 -15.30
CA TYR A 289 3.59 -17.75 -14.04
C TYR A 289 2.86 -19.10 -14.17
N PHE A 290 2.99 -19.96 -13.16
CA PHE A 290 2.45 -21.32 -13.21
C PHE A 290 0.92 -21.39 -13.03
N GLY A 291 0.30 -20.31 -12.58
CA GLY A 291 -1.14 -20.13 -12.49
C GLY A 291 -1.72 -19.42 -13.72
N PHE A 292 -2.87 -18.79 -13.55
CA PHE A 292 -3.37 -17.87 -14.57
C PHE A 292 -2.53 -16.61 -14.58
N ARG A 293 -2.02 -16.25 -15.76
CA ARG A 293 -1.37 -14.95 -15.98
C ARG A 293 -2.32 -13.83 -15.52
N PRO A 294 -1.82 -12.82 -14.79
CA PRO A 294 -2.62 -11.65 -14.47
C PRO A 294 -3.25 -11.00 -15.70
N LEU A 295 -4.44 -10.44 -15.51
CA LEU A 295 -5.20 -9.77 -16.56
C LEU A 295 -4.65 -8.38 -16.88
N LEU A 296 -4.05 -7.71 -15.90
CA LEU A 296 -3.28 -6.48 -16.12
C LEU A 296 -1.85 -6.82 -16.51
N ASP A 297 -1.28 -6.03 -17.42
CA ASP A 297 0.10 -6.21 -17.86
C ASP A 297 1.10 -5.53 -16.92
N ARG A 298 0.69 -4.42 -16.29
CA ARG A 298 1.54 -3.61 -15.41
C ARG A 298 0.74 -2.92 -14.31
N VAL A 299 1.33 -2.88 -13.12
CA VAL A 299 0.86 -2.04 -12.00
C VAL A 299 2.00 -1.10 -11.61
N GLU A 300 1.72 0.20 -11.57
CA GLU A 300 2.68 1.23 -11.16
C GLU A 300 2.17 1.92 -9.90
N VAL A 301 2.92 1.82 -8.81
CA VAL A 301 2.67 2.56 -7.57
C VAL A 301 3.54 3.80 -7.57
N TRP A 302 2.92 4.97 -7.62
CA TRP A 302 3.57 6.28 -7.72
C TRP A 302 3.62 6.95 -6.35
N VAL A 303 4.80 7.37 -5.94
CA VAL A 303 5.02 8.08 -4.69
C VAL A 303 4.62 9.54 -4.87
N ILE A 304 3.60 9.96 -4.11
CA ILE A 304 3.05 11.31 -4.14
C ILE A 304 3.18 11.88 -2.72
N ASP A 305 3.87 13.03 -2.59
CA ASP A 305 4.21 13.66 -1.32
C ASP A 305 2.99 13.87 -0.39
N GLU A 306 3.23 13.82 0.92
CA GLU A 306 2.23 13.80 2.01
C GLU A 306 1.25 14.98 1.96
N VAL A 307 1.66 16.13 1.41
CA VAL A 307 0.81 17.32 1.28
C VAL A 307 -0.39 17.09 0.35
N HIS A 308 -0.34 16.03 -0.47
CA HIS A 308 -1.28 15.77 -1.56
C HIS A 308 -1.88 14.36 -1.53
N SER A 309 -1.48 13.48 -0.61
CA SER A 309 -2.07 12.14 -0.46
C SER A 309 -3.55 12.19 -0.03
N SER A 310 -4.00 13.31 0.55
CA SER A 310 -5.41 13.60 0.85
C SER A 310 -6.29 13.73 -0.39
N MET A 311 -5.70 13.96 -1.57
CA MET A 311 -6.43 13.96 -2.85
C MET A 311 -6.65 12.54 -3.39
N ILE A 312 -5.99 11.52 -2.81
CA ILE A 312 -5.92 10.20 -3.45
C ILE A 312 -6.06 8.98 -2.54
N PHE A 313 -6.73 9.15 -1.40
CA PHE A 313 -7.68 8.16 -0.86
C PHE A 313 -9.08 8.78 -0.96
N PRO A 314 -10.18 8.01 -1.07
CA PRO A 314 -11.50 8.60 -1.23
C PRO A 314 -11.76 9.53 -0.06
N SER A 315 -11.90 10.80 -0.41
CA SER A 315 -12.53 11.80 0.41
C SER A 315 -13.89 11.25 0.83
N LEU A 316 -14.01 10.79 2.07
CA LEU A 316 -15.29 10.84 2.77
C LEU A 316 -15.57 12.32 3.11
N SER A 317 -15.81 13.08 2.03
CA SER A 317 -16.50 14.35 1.94
C SER A 317 -15.98 15.50 2.81
N SER A 318 -15.38 16.49 2.15
CA SER A 318 -16.07 17.78 2.11
C SER A 318 -16.66 17.98 0.71
N PRO A 319 -17.90 18.46 0.62
CA PRO A 319 -18.80 18.16 -0.49
C PRO A 319 -18.36 18.90 -1.75
N ILE A 320 -17.91 18.16 -2.77
CA ILE A 320 -18.52 18.40 -4.07
C ILE A 320 -19.95 17.97 -3.86
N LYS A 321 -20.86 18.94 -3.70
CA LYS A 321 -22.30 18.68 -3.52
C LYS A 321 -22.71 17.75 -4.66
N PRO A 322 -22.97 16.45 -4.41
CA PRO A 322 -23.41 15.58 -5.47
C PRO A 322 -24.82 16.06 -5.80
N GLU A 323 -25.07 16.38 -7.06
CA GLU A 323 -26.42 16.32 -7.57
C GLU A 323 -26.81 14.83 -7.65
N GLY A 324 -27.02 14.15 -6.51
CA GLY A 324 -27.45 12.75 -6.49
C GLY A 324 -27.04 11.94 -5.25
N ASN A 325 -28.00 11.24 -4.65
CA ASN A 325 -27.81 10.34 -3.51
C ASN A 325 -27.11 9.02 -3.90
N ALA A 326 -25.78 9.00 -4.06
CA ALA A 326 -25.04 7.74 -4.16
C ALA A 326 -23.61 7.87 -3.63
N PHE A 327 -23.36 7.34 -2.42
CA PHE A 327 -22.01 6.98 -1.98
C PHE A 327 -21.74 5.54 -2.46
N SER A 328 -20.62 5.27 -3.15
CA SER A 328 -20.36 3.96 -3.78
C SER A 328 -19.06 3.26 -3.36
N ASP A 329 -18.31 3.80 -2.40
CA ASP A 329 -17.06 3.19 -1.95
C ASP A 329 -17.30 1.90 -1.15
N GLU A 330 -16.59 0.83 -1.54
CA GLU A 330 -16.50 -0.40 -0.77
C GLU A 330 -15.37 -0.25 0.26
N VAL A 331 -15.74 0.26 1.44
CA VAL A 331 -14.85 0.36 2.59
C VAL A 331 -15.06 -0.84 3.53
N ASP A 332 -13.98 -1.31 4.13
CA ASP A 332 -14.00 -2.32 5.19
C ASP A 332 -13.15 -1.84 6.36
N LEU A 333 -13.41 -2.35 7.56
CA LEU A 333 -12.55 -2.02 8.70
C LEU A 333 -11.23 -2.76 8.58
N ASP A 334 -10.14 -2.10 8.94
CA ASP A 334 -8.87 -2.77 9.22
C ASP A 334 -9.16 -3.95 10.16
N PRO A 335 -8.77 -5.19 9.81
CA PRO A 335 -9.03 -6.37 10.62
C PRO A 335 -8.45 -6.24 12.04
N GLY A 336 -7.46 -5.35 12.21
CA GLY A 336 -6.80 -5.06 13.47
C GLY A 336 -6.98 -3.65 13.98
N CYS A 337 -6.04 -3.20 14.79
CA CYS A 337 -6.02 -1.85 15.33
C CYS A 337 -4.60 -1.29 15.39
N THR A 338 -4.49 0.03 15.44
CA THR A 338 -3.34 0.68 16.07
C THR A 338 -3.40 0.42 17.57
N TYR A 339 -2.25 0.17 18.19
CA TYR A 339 -2.15 -0.08 19.62
C TYR A 339 -0.88 0.53 20.22
N LEU A 340 -0.91 0.74 21.54
CA LEU A 340 0.29 0.97 22.33
C LEU A 340 0.78 -0.36 22.86
N LEU A 341 2.05 -0.66 22.66
CA LEU A 341 2.74 -1.80 23.26
C LEU A 341 3.63 -1.29 24.37
N LEU A 342 3.35 -1.71 25.60
CA LEU A 342 4.11 -1.30 26.77
C LEU A 342 5.30 -2.24 26.97
N ASN A 343 6.46 -1.68 27.28
CA ASN A 343 7.62 -2.49 27.66
C ASN A 343 7.48 -2.94 29.12
N ARG A 344 6.88 -4.13 29.30
CA ARG A 344 6.63 -4.80 30.58
C ARG A 344 7.85 -5.58 31.08
N LYS A 345 8.91 -5.69 30.28
CA LYS A 345 10.12 -6.45 30.61
C LYS A 345 11.17 -5.61 31.34
N ASN A 346 11.52 -4.45 30.78
CA ASN A 346 12.58 -3.59 31.31
C ASN A 346 12.28 -2.08 31.22
N GLY A 347 11.17 -1.70 30.58
CA GLY A 347 10.71 -0.30 30.54
C GLY A 347 9.97 0.12 31.80
N ALA A 348 9.40 1.33 31.76
CA ALA A 348 8.66 1.91 32.87
C ALA A 348 7.46 1.06 33.29
N ALA A 349 6.80 0.42 32.32
CA ALA A 349 5.67 -0.46 32.57
C ALA A 349 6.06 -1.83 33.16
N ALA A 350 7.35 -2.13 33.38
CA ALA A 350 7.73 -3.31 34.17
C ALA A 350 7.17 -3.26 35.61
N ASP A 351 6.96 -2.03 36.12
CA ASP A 351 6.21 -1.77 37.36
C ASP A 351 4.71 -1.67 37.05
N ASP A 352 3.89 -2.47 37.74
CA ASP A 352 2.44 -2.53 37.53
C ASP A 352 1.73 -1.22 37.89
N SER A 353 2.29 -0.40 38.78
CA SER A 353 1.75 0.94 39.08
C SER A 353 1.91 1.88 37.90
N TRP A 354 3.05 1.81 37.20
CA TRP A 354 3.32 2.59 36.00
C TRP A 354 2.50 2.08 34.82
N ALA A 355 2.40 0.77 34.63
CA ALA A 355 1.56 0.20 33.58
C ALA A 355 0.09 0.57 33.75
N SER A 356 -0.43 0.50 34.98
CA SER A 356 -1.79 0.92 35.30
C SER A 356 -2.02 2.40 34.99
N TYR A 357 -1.10 3.28 35.40
CA TYR A 357 -1.15 4.70 35.05
C TYR A 357 -1.16 4.92 33.53
N LEU A 358 -0.24 4.30 32.78
CA LEU A 358 -0.14 4.47 31.33
C LEU A 358 -1.40 3.96 30.61
N CYS A 359 -1.91 2.78 30.97
CA CYS A 359 -3.14 2.21 30.40
C CYS A 359 -4.36 3.09 30.67
N ASN A 360 -4.52 3.62 31.89
CA ASN A 360 -5.63 4.50 32.24
C ASN A 360 -5.50 5.85 31.54
N LYS A 361 -4.32 6.49 31.63
CA LYS A 361 -4.12 7.85 31.12
C LYS A 361 -4.17 7.92 29.60
N LEU A 362 -3.58 6.92 28.92
CA LEU A 362 -3.44 6.86 27.47
C LEU A 362 -4.50 5.99 26.79
N ASN A 363 -5.64 5.73 27.46
CA ASN A 363 -6.71 4.96 26.85
C ASN A 363 -7.28 5.64 25.59
N THR A 364 -7.85 4.84 24.70
CA THR A 364 -8.37 5.33 23.41
C THR A 364 -9.39 6.45 23.54
N LEU A 365 -10.32 6.39 24.50
CA LEU A 365 -11.39 7.39 24.59
C LEU A 365 -10.83 8.75 25.00
N ASN A 366 -9.83 8.77 25.88
CA ASN A 366 -9.14 9.99 26.30
C ASN A 366 -8.39 10.65 25.16
N LEU A 367 -7.68 9.86 24.37
CA LEU A 367 -6.90 10.37 23.25
C LEU A 367 -7.80 10.71 22.05
N PHE A 368 -8.86 9.94 21.80
CA PHE A 368 -9.82 10.19 20.71
C PHE A 368 -10.50 11.55 20.86
N ARG A 369 -10.92 11.92 22.07
CA ARG A 369 -11.58 13.22 22.34
C ARG A 369 -10.68 14.43 22.07
N GLN A 370 -9.36 14.21 21.98
CA GLN A 370 -8.37 15.25 21.72
C GLN A 370 -7.86 15.21 20.26
N LEU A 371 -8.28 14.23 19.46
CA LEU A 371 -7.90 14.17 18.05
C LEU A 371 -8.55 15.32 17.26
N PRO A 372 -7.79 15.98 16.36
CA PRO A 372 -8.37 16.94 15.43
C PRO A 372 -9.46 16.31 14.56
N GLN A 373 -10.60 16.98 14.41
CA GLN A 373 -11.77 16.45 13.69
C GLN A 373 -11.45 16.14 12.22
N ASP A 374 -10.65 16.99 11.57
CA ASP A 374 -10.15 16.79 10.21
C ASP A 374 -9.37 15.48 10.10
N LYS A 375 -8.52 15.15 11.08
CA LYS A 375 -7.75 13.90 11.08
C LYS A 375 -8.59 12.66 11.35
N ILE A 376 -9.65 12.78 12.15
CA ILE A 376 -10.60 11.68 12.36
C ILE A 376 -11.29 11.31 11.05
N VAL A 377 -11.76 12.32 10.31
CA VAL A 377 -12.45 12.13 9.03
C VAL A 377 -11.49 11.65 7.95
N GLU A 378 -10.33 12.30 7.80
CA GLU A 378 -9.31 11.98 6.79
C GLU A 378 -8.81 10.53 6.90
N LEU A 379 -8.59 10.04 8.12
CA LEU A 379 -8.00 8.72 8.36
C LEU A 379 -9.05 7.65 8.72
N GLY A 380 -10.34 7.99 8.71
CA GLY A 380 -11.43 7.07 9.03
C GLY A 380 -11.28 6.39 10.39
N VAL A 381 -10.91 7.16 11.42
CA VAL A 381 -10.48 6.63 12.73
C VAL A 381 -11.68 6.34 13.64
N LEU A 382 -11.71 5.16 14.25
CA LEU A 382 -12.69 4.76 15.27
C LEU A 382 -11.99 4.29 16.56
N PRO A 383 -12.50 4.62 17.76
CA PRO A 383 -11.98 4.07 19.01
C PRO A 383 -12.02 2.54 19.02
N ALA A 384 -10.88 1.91 19.36
CA ALA A 384 -10.78 0.47 19.51
C ALA A 384 -11.14 0.04 20.94
N HIS A 385 -12.26 -0.66 21.10
CA HIS A 385 -12.62 -1.26 22.40
C HIS A 385 -11.97 -2.64 22.63
N GLY A 386 -11.32 -3.19 21.61
CA GLY A 386 -10.59 -4.46 21.63
C GLY A 386 -9.59 -4.52 20.47
N LEU A 387 -8.87 -5.64 20.33
CA LEU A 387 -7.84 -5.77 19.29
C LEU A 387 -8.42 -5.88 17.87
N LYS A 388 -9.60 -6.50 17.73
CA LYS A 388 -10.32 -6.63 16.45
C LYS A 388 -11.65 -5.87 16.48
N PRO A 389 -12.16 -5.42 15.32
CA PRO A 389 -13.46 -4.77 15.24
C PRO A 389 -14.59 -5.56 15.93
N GLY A 390 -15.41 -4.84 16.69
CA GLY A 390 -16.53 -5.42 17.44
C GLY A 390 -16.15 -6.19 18.72
N TRP A 391 -14.86 -6.29 19.07
CA TRP A 391 -14.43 -6.92 20.32
C TRP A 391 -14.35 -5.89 21.45
N TYR A 392 -14.57 -6.36 22.68
CA TYR A 392 -14.56 -5.53 23.89
C TYR A 392 -13.66 -6.14 24.95
N HIS A 393 -12.51 -5.52 25.19
CA HIS A 393 -11.54 -5.90 26.23
C HIS A 393 -11.19 -4.75 27.17
N GLN A 394 -11.76 -3.56 26.97
CA GLN A 394 -11.50 -2.41 27.82
C GLN A 394 -11.90 -2.68 29.27
N THR A 395 -10.97 -2.40 30.17
CA THR A 395 -11.20 -2.24 31.60
C THR A 395 -11.58 -0.78 31.88
N LEU A 396 -12.40 -0.54 32.92
CA LEU A 396 -12.82 0.81 33.33
C LEU A 396 -11.61 1.74 33.48
N ALA A 397 -11.65 2.90 32.82
CA ALA A 397 -10.59 3.91 32.90
C ALA A 397 -10.95 4.99 33.93
N ASP A 398 -9.97 5.37 34.76
CA ASP A 398 -10.03 6.57 35.59
C ASP A 398 -9.11 7.66 35.03
N ASP A 399 -9.69 8.77 34.59
CA ASP A 399 -8.95 9.89 33.99
C ASP A 399 -8.13 10.69 35.03
N ASN A 400 -8.41 10.50 36.32
CA ASN A 400 -7.78 11.23 37.42
C ASN A 400 -6.58 10.50 38.03
N VAL A 401 -6.10 9.41 37.41
CA VAL A 401 -4.91 8.69 37.90
C VAL A 401 -3.67 9.58 37.77
N LEU A 402 -2.94 9.70 38.89
CA LEU A 402 -1.67 10.41 38.97
C LEU A 402 -0.50 9.47 38.67
N PRO A 403 0.60 9.97 38.08
CA PRO A 403 1.78 9.13 37.88
C PRO A 403 2.36 8.68 39.23
N PRO A 404 2.91 7.46 39.32
CA PRO A 404 3.55 6.96 40.56
C PRO A 404 4.74 7.80 41.03
N GLY A 405 5.37 8.57 40.13
CA GLY A 405 6.46 9.47 40.43
C GLY A 405 6.87 10.29 39.21
N VAL A 406 7.98 11.04 39.31
CA VAL A 406 8.57 11.74 38.17
C VAL A 406 9.52 10.81 37.44
N LYS A 407 9.29 10.61 36.15
CA LYS A 407 10.13 9.76 35.29
C LYS A 407 10.19 10.35 33.89
N LYS A 408 11.27 10.03 33.17
CA LYS A 408 11.37 10.22 31.72
C LYS A 408 10.76 9.01 31.02
N ILE A 409 9.86 9.26 30.08
CA ILE A 409 9.16 8.22 29.29
C ILE A 409 9.63 8.31 27.83
N THR A 410 10.19 7.22 27.33
CA THR A 410 10.64 7.10 25.94
C THR A 410 9.57 6.45 25.07
N ILE A 411 9.20 7.10 23.97
CA ILE A 411 8.13 6.65 23.06
C ILE A 411 8.69 6.45 21.66
N ALA A 412 8.55 5.24 21.11
CA ALA A 412 8.94 4.95 19.73
C ALA A 412 7.73 4.86 18.80
N TYR A 413 7.85 5.42 17.59
CA TYR A 413 6.81 5.34 16.56
C TYR A 413 7.37 5.34 15.13
N HIS A 414 6.64 4.70 14.22
CA HIS A 414 6.95 4.72 12.79
C HIS A 414 6.79 6.12 12.22
N GLY A 415 7.88 6.64 11.65
CA GLY A 415 8.00 8.04 11.28
C GLY A 415 7.25 8.47 10.02
N GLN A 416 6.89 7.50 9.18
CA GLN A 416 6.14 7.71 7.93
C GLN A 416 4.69 7.27 8.05
N HIS A 417 4.21 6.85 9.24
CA HIS A 417 2.81 6.46 9.39
C HIS A 417 1.92 7.70 9.45
N PRO A 418 0.87 7.85 8.62
CA PRO A 418 0.08 9.08 8.52
C PRO A 418 -0.53 9.56 9.86
N MET A 419 -0.91 8.62 10.73
CA MET A 419 -1.56 8.93 12.01
C MET A 419 -0.57 9.20 13.16
N PHE A 420 0.61 8.57 13.15
CA PHE A 420 1.43 8.48 14.37
C PHE A 420 2.05 9.80 14.81
N PRO A 421 2.49 10.70 13.90
CA PRO A 421 2.94 12.03 14.29
C PRO A 421 1.88 12.85 15.03
N THR A 422 0.60 12.67 14.72
CA THR A 422 -0.50 13.33 15.43
C THR A 422 -0.74 12.67 16.78
N LEU A 423 -0.81 11.33 16.81
CA LEU A 423 -1.05 10.57 18.04
C LEU A 423 0.07 10.75 19.08
N VAL A 424 1.33 10.72 18.66
CA VAL A 424 2.48 10.86 19.56
C VAL A 424 2.52 12.25 20.22
N LYS A 425 2.14 13.31 19.49
CA LYS A 425 2.03 14.67 20.06
C LYS A 425 0.94 14.76 21.12
N LEU A 426 -0.17 14.06 20.93
CA LEU A 426 -1.26 13.99 21.92
C LEU A 426 -0.82 13.24 23.18
N ILE A 427 -0.12 12.11 23.01
CA ILE A 427 0.44 11.35 24.14
C ILE A 427 1.47 12.21 24.88
N GLU A 428 2.40 12.84 24.18
CA GLU A 428 3.41 13.73 24.74
C GLU A 428 2.80 14.88 25.54
N SER A 429 1.79 15.56 24.97
CA SER A 429 1.02 16.62 25.66
C SER A 429 0.30 16.12 26.91
N THR A 430 -0.22 14.89 26.85
CA THR A 430 -0.94 14.27 27.98
C THR A 430 0.01 13.94 29.12
N LEU A 431 1.18 13.35 28.84
CA LEU A 431 2.17 13.00 29.86
C LEU A 431 2.86 14.24 30.45
N ARG A 432 3.12 15.28 29.64
CA ARG A 432 3.70 16.55 30.13
C ARG A 432 2.77 17.30 31.09
N ARG A 433 1.45 17.20 30.92
CA ARG A 433 0.48 17.77 31.88
C ARG A 433 0.62 17.17 33.28
N ASP A 434 1.05 15.92 33.36
CA ASP A 434 1.36 15.22 34.61
C ASP A 434 2.83 15.39 35.04
N ARG A 435 3.55 16.35 34.43
CA ARG A 435 4.95 16.72 34.74
C ARG A 435 5.98 15.62 34.45
N LEU A 436 5.69 14.73 33.50
CA LEU A 436 6.65 13.74 33.02
C LEU A 436 7.52 14.31 31.89
N GLU A 437 8.79 13.91 31.86
CA GLU A 437 9.66 14.17 30.70
C GLU A 437 9.36 13.12 29.62
N VAL A 438 9.36 13.52 28.35
CA VAL A 438 9.07 12.63 27.23
C VAL A 438 10.19 12.73 26.19
N GLU A 439 10.74 11.59 25.82
CA GLU A 439 11.67 11.45 24.69
C GLU A 439 10.99 10.69 23.55
N LEU A 440 11.20 11.15 22.32
CA LEU A 440 10.58 10.57 21.13
C LEU A 440 11.63 9.95 20.23
N ILE A 441 11.43 8.67 19.89
CA ILE A 441 12.26 7.93 18.94
C ILE A 441 11.43 7.69 17.67
N LYS A 442 11.81 8.40 16.59
CA LYS A 442 11.25 8.21 15.26
C LYS A 442 12.07 7.15 14.52
N TYR A 443 11.43 6.09 14.03
CA TYR A 443 12.10 5.02 13.27
C TYR A 443 11.35 4.67 11.98
N ASP A 444 12.05 4.00 11.06
CA ASP A 444 11.47 3.56 9.80
C ASP A 444 11.01 2.10 9.87
N LEU A 445 11.97 1.16 9.92
CA LEU A 445 11.68 -0.28 10.04
C LEU A 445 12.00 -0.79 11.46
N THR A 446 13.22 -0.58 11.93
CA THR A 446 13.70 -1.09 13.22
C THR A 446 14.24 0.04 14.11
N VAL A 447 14.32 -0.23 15.42
CA VAL A 447 15.07 0.60 16.38
C VAL A 447 16.32 -0.18 16.80
N ALA A 448 17.44 0.51 16.98
CA ALA A 448 18.73 -0.12 17.29
C ALA A 448 18.75 -0.79 18.67
N ASP A 449 18.14 -0.18 19.69
CA ASP A 449 17.97 -0.78 21.01
C ASP A 449 16.52 -0.65 21.46
N THR A 450 15.84 -1.79 21.57
CA THR A 450 14.43 -1.84 21.95
C THR A 450 14.22 -1.74 23.46
N ARG A 451 15.27 -1.92 24.27
CA ARG A 451 15.20 -2.03 25.73
C ARG A 451 14.94 -0.69 26.41
N ASP A 452 15.40 0.40 25.81
CA ASP A 452 15.27 1.76 26.38
C ASP A 452 13.95 2.45 26.01
N VAL A 453 13.07 1.76 25.27
CA VAL A 453 11.77 2.29 24.86
C VAL A 453 10.70 1.81 25.84
N ASP A 454 9.96 2.74 26.44
CA ASP A 454 8.89 2.44 27.39
C ASP A 454 7.56 2.12 26.69
N ILE A 455 7.25 2.86 25.62
CA ILE A 455 5.99 2.78 24.89
C ILE A 455 6.27 2.74 23.39
N TRP A 456 5.64 1.79 22.71
CA TRP A 456 5.67 1.70 21.26
C TRP A 456 4.30 1.97 20.68
N ILE A 457 4.22 2.85 19.68
CA ILE A 457 3.02 3.02 18.86
C ILE A 457 3.17 2.10 17.64
N LYS A 458 2.31 1.09 17.53
CA LYS A 458 2.41 0.03 16.53
C LYS A 458 1.09 -0.16 15.77
N PRO A 459 1.13 -0.37 14.44
CA PRO A 459 -0.02 -0.92 13.72
C PRO A 459 -0.05 -2.44 13.92
N MET A 460 -1.25 -3.04 13.98
CA MET A 460 -1.36 -4.49 13.92
C MET A 460 -1.27 -4.94 12.45
N GLY A 461 -0.19 -5.65 12.10
CA GLY A 461 0.09 -6.10 10.74
C GLY A 461 -0.57 -7.43 10.37
N ILE A 462 -1.85 -7.63 10.71
CA ILE A 462 -2.58 -8.84 10.30
C ILE A 462 -3.13 -8.68 8.89
N ALA A 463 -3.07 -9.77 8.13
CA ALA A 463 -3.21 -9.72 6.68
C ALA A 463 -4.47 -10.42 6.14
N ASN A 464 -5.41 -10.72 7.03
CA ASN A 464 -6.74 -11.30 6.79
C ASN A 464 -7.62 -11.09 8.06
N HIS A 465 -8.92 -11.30 7.94
CA HIS A 465 -9.92 -11.13 8.99
C HIS A 465 -10.10 -12.37 9.86
N ARG A 466 -9.38 -13.47 9.60
CA ARG A 466 -9.46 -14.69 10.41
C ARG A 466 -8.95 -14.44 11.82
N ASP A 467 -9.48 -15.20 12.75
CA ASP A 467 -9.11 -15.10 14.16
C ASP A 467 -7.75 -15.75 14.44
N ASP A 468 -7.43 -16.84 13.73
CA ASP A 468 -6.12 -17.52 13.77
C ASP A 468 -4.96 -16.67 13.23
N ALA A 469 -5.21 -15.57 12.50
CA ALA A 469 -4.17 -14.63 12.07
C ALA A 469 -3.42 -14.00 13.26
N LEU A 470 -4.04 -13.95 14.44
CA LEU A 470 -3.38 -13.47 15.65
C LEU A 470 -2.23 -14.39 16.11
N ALA A 471 -2.22 -15.67 15.72
CA ALA A 471 -1.09 -16.57 16.02
C ALA A 471 0.17 -16.14 15.24
N GLY A 472 0.03 -15.89 13.93
CA GLY A 472 1.09 -15.34 13.08
C GLY A 472 1.58 -13.99 13.58
N TRP A 473 0.66 -13.08 13.90
CA TRP A 473 1.02 -11.78 14.46
C TRP A 473 1.77 -11.89 15.79
N LEU A 474 1.30 -12.71 16.74
CA LEU A 474 1.94 -12.88 18.04
C LEU A 474 3.37 -13.44 17.90
N LEU A 475 3.55 -14.48 17.10
CA LEU A 475 4.80 -15.25 17.05
C LEU A 475 5.80 -14.77 15.98
N ASP A 476 5.38 -14.03 14.96
CA ASP A 476 6.27 -13.65 13.84
C ASP A 476 6.42 -12.13 13.70
N TYR A 477 5.32 -11.40 13.66
CA TYR A 477 5.34 -9.98 13.28
C TYR A 477 5.43 -8.99 14.45
N SER A 478 5.17 -9.43 15.69
CA SER A 478 5.09 -8.55 16.85
C SER A 478 6.36 -8.52 17.69
N ASP A 479 6.59 -7.41 18.39
CA ASP A 479 7.65 -7.29 19.40
C ASP A 479 7.19 -7.76 20.80
N ILE A 480 6.07 -8.49 20.89
CA ILE A 480 5.44 -8.84 22.18
C ILE A 480 6.38 -9.70 23.03
N GLU A 481 6.99 -10.76 22.47
CA GLU A 481 7.95 -11.63 23.20
C GLU A 481 9.11 -10.82 23.81
N ALA A 482 9.63 -9.88 23.04
CA ALA A 482 10.80 -9.10 23.44
C ALA A 482 10.48 -8.15 24.60
N LEU A 483 9.23 -7.70 24.71
CA LEU A 483 8.80 -6.61 25.59
C LEU A 483 7.87 -7.05 26.73
N SER A 484 7.50 -8.33 26.79
CA SER A 484 6.64 -8.89 27.84
C SER A 484 7.42 -9.54 28.98
N LYS A 485 6.72 -9.79 30.09
CA LYS A 485 7.22 -10.70 31.13
C LYS A 485 7.29 -12.13 30.55
N PRO A 486 8.31 -12.94 30.88
CA PRO A 486 8.44 -14.30 30.34
C PRO A 486 7.21 -15.18 30.58
N GLU A 487 6.63 -15.13 31.77
CA GLU A 487 5.46 -15.91 32.17
C GLU A 487 4.19 -15.55 31.37
N ASP A 488 4.01 -14.28 31.01
CA ASP A 488 2.87 -13.82 30.22
C ASP A 488 2.98 -14.34 28.78
N PHE A 489 4.18 -14.29 28.19
CA PHE A 489 4.40 -14.79 26.84
C PHE A 489 4.33 -16.32 26.75
N GLU A 490 4.83 -17.02 27.77
CA GLU A 490 4.68 -18.47 27.89
C GLU A 490 3.20 -18.88 27.89
N TYR A 491 2.35 -18.14 28.60
CA TYR A 491 0.90 -18.36 28.57
C TYR A 491 0.31 -18.14 27.16
N TRP A 492 0.64 -17.04 26.49
CA TRP A 492 0.09 -16.75 25.15
C TRP A 492 0.57 -17.73 24.08
N SER A 493 1.86 -18.11 24.12
CA SER A 493 2.40 -19.14 23.22
C SER A 493 1.80 -20.51 23.48
N THR A 494 1.53 -20.86 24.75
CA THR A 494 0.83 -22.10 25.11
C THR A 494 -0.58 -22.15 24.52
N LEU A 495 -1.32 -21.04 24.49
CA LEU A 495 -2.63 -20.99 23.83
C LEU A 495 -2.55 -21.32 22.33
N VAL A 496 -1.46 -20.91 21.65
CA VAL A 496 -1.21 -21.25 20.25
C VAL A 496 -0.87 -22.74 20.11
N ASP A 497 0.01 -23.27 20.96
CA ASP A 497 0.41 -24.69 20.95
C ASP A 497 -0.79 -25.62 21.22
N GLU A 498 -1.65 -25.27 22.19
CA GLU A 498 -2.86 -26.04 22.49
C GLU A 498 -3.87 -26.06 21.34
N TRP A 499 -3.98 -24.96 20.60
CA TRP A 499 -4.81 -24.88 19.39
C TRP A 499 -4.22 -25.72 18.25
N ARG A 500 -2.92 -25.60 18.00
CA ARG A 500 -2.20 -26.39 16.97
C ARG A 500 -2.33 -27.89 17.21
N ALA A 501 -2.33 -28.32 18.47
CA ALA A 501 -2.37 -29.72 18.84
C ALA A 501 -3.73 -30.42 18.62
N LYS A 502 -4.80 -29.68 18.29
CA LYS A 502 -6.15 -30.23 18.16
C LYS A 502 -6.71 -29.98 16.76
N ALA A 503 -7.14 -31.06 16.09
CA ALA A 503 -7.83 -30.95 14.82
C ALA A 503 -9.18 -30.24 14.97
N HIS A 504 -9.53 -29.41 13.98
CA HIS A 504 -10.85 -28.75 13.86
C HIS A 504 -11.27 -27.88 15.05
N THR A 505 -10.32 -27.39 15.85
CA THR A 505 -10.61 -26.42 16.92
C THR A 505 -10.45 -24.98 16.43
N LEU A 506 -11.32 -24.10 16.92
CA LEU A 506 -11.21 -22.66 16.70
C LEU A 506 -10.07 -22.08 17.54
N PHE A 507 -9.33 -21.14 16.97
CA PHE A 507 -8.27 -20.43 17.68
C PHE A 507 -8.86 -19.59 18.83
N PRO A 508 -8.30 -19.64 20.06
CA PRO A 508 -8.82 -18.91 21.23
C PRO A 508 -8.50 -17.39 21.20
N ALA A 509 -8.79 -16.75 20.07
CA ALA A 509 -8.38 -15.40 19.72
C ALA A 509 -8.85 -14.34 20.73
N LYS A 510 -10.11 -14.43 21.18
CA LYS A 510 -10.66 -13.52 22.19
C LYS A 510 -10.00 -13.68 23.55
N ALA A 511 -9.63 -14.91 23.95
CA ALA A 511 -8.96 -15.15 25.22
C ALA A 511 -7.53 -14.61 25.19
N LEU A 512 -6.81 -14.83 24.08
CA LEU A 512 -5.48 -14.25 23.84
C LEU A 512 -5.54 -12.71 23.89
N ALA A 513 -6.43 -12.12 23.09
CA ALA A 513 -6.55 -10.66 22.98
C ALA A 513 -6.99 -10.01 24.30
N LYS A 514 -7.91 -10.64 25.04
CA LYS A 514 -8.30 -10.20 26.37
C LYS A 514 -7.12 -10.24 27.34
N SER A 515 -6.35 -11.32 27.35
CA SER A 515 -5.19 -11.46 28.24
C SER A 515 -4.10 -10.43 27.95
N LEU A 516 -3.81 -10.12 26.68
CA LEU A 516 -2.86 -9.06 26.30
C LEU A 516 -3.26 -7.68 26.90
N VAL A 517 -4.55 -7.39 26.96
CA VAL A 517 -5.07 -6.14 27.54
C VAL A 517 -5.08 -6.19 29.07
N GLU A 518 -5.55 -7.29 29.66
CA GLU A 518 -5.62 -7.46 31.12
C GLU A 518 -4.23 -7.46 31.78
N GLN A 519 -3.20 -8.00 31.11
CA GLN A 519 -1.82 -7.95 31.56
C GLN A 519 -1.13 -6.61 31.29
N MET A 520 -1.88 -5.62 30.78
CA MET A 520 -1.38 -4.28 30.42
C MET A 520 -0.21 -4.34 29.43
N GLN A 521 -0.13 -5.40 28.61
CA GLN A 521 0.86 -5.51 27.56
C GLN A 521 0.48 -4.58 26.40
N ILE A 522 -0.82 -4.51 26.08
CA ILE A 522 -1.35 -3.77 24.95
C ILE A 522 -2.50 -2.85 25.39
N VAL A 523 -2.47 -1.61 24.89
CA VAL A 523 -3.59 -0.67 24.93
C VAL A 523 -4.15 -0.51 23.51
N PRO A 524 -5.34 -1.07 23.19
CA PRO A 524 -5.96 -0.88 21.89
C PRO A 524 -6.29 0.61 21.69
N MET A 525 -5.90 1.16 20.54
CA MET A 525 -6.08 2.58 20.23
C MET A 525 -7.18 2.79 19.21
N PHE A 526 -6.96 2.44 17.95
CA PHE A 526 -7.90 2.81 16.89
C PHE A 526 -8.06 1.75 15.82
N HIS A 527 -9.30 1.51 15.39
CA HIS A 527 -9.60 0.90 14.10
C HIS A 527 -9.60 1.98 13.03
N CYS A 528 -9.31 1.60 11.79
CA CYS A 528 -9.33 2.53 10.66
C CYS A 528 -10.18 1.92 9.54
N TRP A 529 -10.93 2.75 8.84
CA TRP A 529 -11.52 2.35 7.56
C TRP A 529 -10.42 2.20 6.52
N LEU A 530 -10.43 1.07 5.84
CA LEU A 530 -9.65 0.81 4.64
C LEU A 530 -10.61 0.81 3.46
N GLY A 531 -10.17 1.35 2.33
CA GLY A 531 -11.02 1.45 1.16
C GLY A 531 -10.22 1.61 -0.10
N VAL A 532 -10.82 1.14 -1.18
CA VAL A 532 -10.35 1.40 -2.53
C VAL A 532 -11.39 2.33 -3.14
N SER A 533 -10.96 3.54 -3.54
CA SER A 533 -11.86 4.49 -4.20
C SER A 533 -12.28 3.96 -5.56
N LYS A 534 -13.60 3.87 -5.81
CA LYS A 534 -14.10 3.54 -7.16
C LYS A 534 -13.74 4.62 -8.17
N ASP A 535 -13.69 5.87 -7.75
CA ASP A 535 -13.32 6.99 -8.61
C ASP A 535 -11.85 6.90 -9.09
N GLN A 536 -10.94 6.40 -8.24
CA GLN A 536 -9.53 6.23 -8.59
C GLN A 536 -9.25 4.93 -9.36
N CYS A 537 -10.01 3.87 -9.08
CA CYS A 537 -9.91 2.60 -9.79
C CYS A 537 -10.69 2.61 -11.11
N GLY A 538 -11.53 3.62 -11.33
CA GLY A 538 -12.23 3.89 -12.58
C GLY A 538 -13.00 2.68 -13.11
N SER A 539 -12.57 2.18 -14.27
CA SER A 539 -13.18 1.06 -14.98
C SER A 539 -12.74 -0.34 -14.49
N LEU A 540 -11.87 -0.41 -13.47
CA LEU A 540 -11.41 -1.70 -12.93
C LEU A 540 -12.56 -2.53 -12.39
N GLN A 541 -12.65 -3.74 -12.89
CA GLN A 541 -13.56 -4.78 -12.44
C GLN A 541 -12.86 -5.64 -11.39
N ASN A 542 -13.62 -6.19 -10.44
CA ASN A 542 -13.14 -7.01 -9.31
C ASN A 542 -12.17 -6.28 -8.35
N ALA A 543 -12.08 -4.95 -8.40
CA ALA A 543 -11.25 -4.19 -7.47
C ALA A 543 -11.94 -4.12 -6.09
N LYS A 544 -11.81 -5.20 -5.31
CA LYS A 544 -12.33 -5.28 -3.94
C LYS A 544 -11.21 -5.05 -2.93
N CYS A 545 -11.48 -4.21 -1.92
CA CYS A 545 -10.57 -3.99 -0.80
C CYS A 545 -10.34 -5.30 -0.03
N ASN A 546 -9.07 -5.67 0.17
CA ASN A 546 -8.64 -6.77 1.02
C ASN A 546 -8.23 -6.24 2.40
N ALA A 547 -7.93 -7.15 3.32
CA ALA A 547 -7.59 -6.83 4.71
C ALA A 547 -6.31 -5.97 4.87
N LEU A 548 -5.53 -5.76 3.80
CA LEU A 548 -4.33 -4.92 3.79
C LEU A 548 -4.60 -3.51 3.23
N GLY A 549 -5.84 -3.22 2.79
CA GLY A 549 -6.24 -1.93 2.22
C GLY A 549 -5.91 -1.78 0.73
N TRP A 550 -5.73 -2.88 0.02
CA TRP A 550 -5.44 -2.94 -1.42
C TRP A 550 -6.43 -3.87 -2.11
N PHE A 551 -6.40 -4.02 -3.43
CA PHE A 551 -7.12 -5.07 -4.16
C PHE A 551 -6.13 -6.06 -4.77
N ASP A 552 -6.55 -7.30 -5.05
CA ASP A 552 -5.66 -8.28 -5.67
C ASP A 552 -5.35 -7.92 -7.14
N PHE A 553 -4.12 -7.48 -7.39
CA PHE A 553 -3.65 -7.09 -8.72
C PHE A 553 -3.77 -8.21 -9.75
N SER A 554 -3.78 -9.48 -9.33
CA SER A 554 -3.86 -10.62 -10.24
C SER A 554 -5.27 -10.90 -10.75
N GLN A 555 -6.31 -10.40 -10.07
CA GLN A 555 -7.72 -10.70 -10.34
C GLN A 555 -8.50 -9.55 -11.00
N VAL A 556 -7.94 -8.34 -10.96
CA VAL A 556 -8.57 -7.15 -11.53
C VAL A 556 -8.34 -7.05 -13.04
N TRP A 557 -9.28 -6.43 -13.73
CA TRP A 557 -9.22 -6.25 -15.18
C TRP A 557 -10.02 -5.02 -15.63
N VAL A 558 -9.80 -4.63 -16.88
CA VAL A 558 -10.44 -3.47 -17.48
C VAL A 558 -11.51 -3.93 -18.44
N LYS A 559 -12.76 -3.48 -18.22
CA LYS A 559 -13.83 -3.75 -19.19
C LYS A 559 -13.57 -2.98 -20.48
N PRO A 560 -13.47 -3.64 -21.65
CA PRO A 560 -13.29 -2.94 -22.92
C PRO A 560 -14.50 -2.05 -23.25
N GLU A 561 -14.25 -0.89 -23.85
CA GLU A 561 -15.32 -0.08 -24.43
C GLU A 561 -15.90 -0.78 -25.66
N LEU A 562 -17.21 -1.02 -25.66
CA LEU A 562 -17.90 -1.60 -26.80
C LEU A 562 -18.06 -0.52 -27.88
N LEU A 563 -17.38 -0.70 -29.01
CA LEU A 563 -17.58 0.12 -30.20
C LEU A 563 -19.00 -0.16 -30.77
N GLY A 564 -19.99 0.67 -30.41
CA GLY A 564 -21.19 0.86 -31.22
C GLY A 564 -22.54 0.70 -30.50
N GLY A 565 -23.13 1.83 -30.13
CA GLY A 565 -24.58 2.01 -29.95
C GLY A 565 -25.14 2.97 -31.00
N GLN A 566 -24.82 2.79 -32.28
CA GLN A 566 -25.36 3.60 -33.39
C GLN A 566 -25.78 2.76 -34.62
N LEU A 567 -26.07 1.46 -34.44
CA LEU A 567 -26.56 0.61 -35.52
C LEU A 567 -28.09 0.35 -35.50
N ASP A 568 -28.82 0.75 -34.44
CA ASP A 568 -30.27 0.49 -34.33
C ASP A 568 -31.18 1.62 -34.84
N GLY A 569 -30.65 2.55 -35.64
CA GLY A 569 -31.41 3.70 -36.16
C GLY A 569 -31.88 3.62 -37.62
N LYS A 570 -31.39 2.66 -38.42
CA LYS A 570 -31.65 2.64 -39.88
C LYS A 570 -32.45 1.45 -40.42
N ALA A 571 -32.90 0.53 -39.57
CA ALA A 571 -33.70 -0.64 -40.00
C ALA A 571 -35.21 -0.52 -39.69
N LYS A 572 -35.75 0.69 -39.51
CA LYS A 572 -37.19 0.93 -39.23
C LYS A 572 -37.88 1.96 -40.12
N GLN A 573 -37.34 2.25 -41.31
CA GLN A 573 -38.01 3.06 -42.33
C GLN A 573 -37.94 2.39 -43.70
N GLU A 574 -38.35 1.13 -43.81
CA GLU A 574 -38.57 0.50 -45.12
C GLU A 574 -39.58 -0.65 -45.04
N THR A 575 -40.65 -0.51 -44.24
CA THR A 575 -41.83 -1.40 -44.29
C THR A 575 -43.10 -0.67 -43.83
N THR A 576 -43.45 0.43 -44.48
CA THR A 576 -44.83 0.96 -44.51
C THR A 576 -44.96 1.82 -45.75
N ASN A 577 -45.12 1.17 -46.90
CA ASN A 577 -45.83 1.69 -48.07
C ASN A 577 -45.92 0.55 -49.07
N GLU A 578 -46.77 -0.42 -48.78
CA GLU A 578 -47.49 -1.22 -49.78
C GLU A 578 -48.62 -1.98 -49.08
N ASN A 579 -49.85 -1.74 -49.54
CA ASN A 579 -51.14 -2.36 -49.22
C ASN A 579 -51.90 -1.84 -47.98
N GLY A 580 -52.95 -1.05 -48.25
CA GLY A 580 -54.03 -0.71 -47.33
C GLY A 580 -54.70 0.61 -47.66
#